data_AF-I2J8C0-F1
#
_entry.id   AF-I2J8C0-F1
#
_cell.length_a   1.000
_cell.length_b   1.000
_cell.length_c   1.000
_cell.angle_alpha   90.00
_cell.angle_beta   90.00
_cell.angle_gamma   90.00
#
_symmetry.space_group_name_H-M   'P 1'
#
loop_
_entity.id
_entity.type
_entity.pdbx_description
1 polymer ?
#
loop_
_entity_poly.entity_id
_entity_poly.type
_entity_poly.pdbx_seq_one_letter_code
_entity_poly.pdbx_strand_id
1 'polypeptide(L)'
;MNREEVTLLGFEIVAYAGDARSKLLEALKAAEAGDFAKADSLVEEAGSCIAEAHHAQTSLLTKEASGEDLAYSVTMMHGQDHLMTTILLKDLMHHLIELYKRGVK
;
A
#
# COMPACT_ATOMS: atom_id res chain seq x y z
N MET A 1 -18.71 -6.88 12.92
CA MET A 1 -17.77 -7.97 12.55
C MET A 1 -17.09 -8.50 13.81
N ASN A 2 -16.87 -9.80 13.91
CA ASN A 2 -16.22 -10.38 15.08
C ASN A 2 -14.69 -10.19 15.05
N ARG A 3 -14.02 -10.41 16.19
CA ARG A 3 -12.57 -10.17 16.33
C ARG A 3 -11.72 -11.03 15.39
N GLU A 4 -12.13 -12.26 15.11
CA GLU A 4 -11.40 -13.17 14.22
C GLU A 4 -11.46 -12.67 12.77
N GLU A 5 -12.65 -12.31 12.29
CA GLU A 5 -12.87 -11.73 10.95
C GLU A 5 -12.05 -10.45 10.75
N VAL A 6 -12.10 -9.52 11.71
CA VAL A 6 -11.34 -8.28 11.65
C VAL A 6 -9.83 -8.55 11.68
N THR A 7 -9.38 -9.56 12.43
CA THR A 7 -7.95 -9.92 12.48
C THR A 7 -7.46 -10.55 11.19
N LEU A 8 -8.25 -11.43 10.57
CA LEU A 8 -7.92 -12.04 9.27
C LEU A 8 -7.85 -10.99 8.16
N LEU A 9 -8.81 -10.07 8.11
CA LEU A 9 -8.77 -8.93 7.18
C LEU A 9 -7.55 -8.04 7.43
N GLY A 10 -7.15 -7.88 8.70
CA GLY A 10 -5.92 -7.17 9.06
C GLY A 10 -4.67 -7.82 8.44
N PHE A 11 -4.55 -9.15 8.49
CA PHE A 11 -3.44 -9.86 7.85
C PHE A 11 -3.44 -9.72 6.33
N GLU A 12 -4.62 -9.76 5.70
CA GLU A 12 -4.76 -9.55 4.25
C GLU A 12 -4.25 -8.16 3.84
N ILE A 13 -4.66 -7.11 4.57
CA ILE A 13 -4.20 -5.75 4.34
C ILE A 13 -2.67 -5.65 4.56
N VAL A 14 -2.13 -6.25 5.63
CA VAL A 14 -0.68 -6.27 5.89
C VAL A 14 0.08 -6.94 4.74
N ALA A 15 -0.43 -8.06 4.21
CA ALA A 15 0.23 -8.79 3.14
C ALA A 15 0.29 -7.95 1.85
N TYR A 16 -0.85 -7.43 1.39
CA TYR A 16 -0.91 -6.60 0.19
C TYR A 16 -0.13 -5.29 0.33
N ALA A 17 -0.25 -4.60 1.46
CA ALA A 17 0.50 -3.38 1.72
C ALA A 17 2.02 -3.64 1.82
N GLY A 18 2.44 -4.75 2.43
CA GLY A 18 3.84 -5.16 2.53
C GLY A 18 4.45 -5.48 1.16
N ASP A 19 3.71 -6.18 0.31
CA ASP A 19 4.13 -6.49 -1.05
C ASP A 19 4.25 -5.21 -1.90
N ALA A 20 3.22 -4.35 -1.87
CA ALA A 20 3.26 -3.04 -2.52
C ALA A 20 4.45 -2.19 -2.06
N ARG A 21 4.71 -2.13 -0.74
CA ARG A 21 5.84 -1.37 -0.19
C ARG A 21 7.18 -1.90 -0.70
N SER A 22 7.33 -3.22 -0.78
CA SER A 22 8.55 -3.86 -1.27
C SER A 22 8.80 -3.51 -2.74
N LYS A 23 7.75 -3.58 -3.58
CA LYS A 23 7.80 -3.17 -4.99
C LYS A 23 8.15 -1.68 -5.16
N LEU A 24 7.56 -0.80 -4.36
CA LEU A 24 7.88 0.64 -4.38
C LEU A 24 9.34 0.92 -4.03
N LEU A 25 9.88 0.23 -3.02
CA LEU A 25 11.30 0.38 -2.65
C LEU A 25 12.23 -0.23 -3.71
N GLU A 26 11.82 -1.30 -4.38
CA GLU A 26 12.56 -1.84 -5.53
C GLU A 26 12.51 -0.89 -6.73
N ALA A 27 11.36 -0.24 -6.98
CA ALA A 27 11.23 0.77 -8.03
C ALA A 27 12.18 1.94 -7.83
N LEU A 28 12.33 2.39 -6.57
CA LEU A 28 13.29 3.44 -6.22
C LEU A 28 14.73 3.03 -6.53
N LYS A 29 15.11 1.78 -6.23
CA LYS A 29 16.44 1.24 -6.55
C LYS A 29 16.65 1.11 -8.07
N ALA A 30 15.62 0.71 -8.80
CA ALA A 30 15.68 0.63 -10.27
C ALA A 30 15.90 2.02 -10.88
N ALA A 31 15.19 3.04 -10.38
CA ALA A 31 15.36 4.43 -10.80
C ALA A 31 16.75 4.99 -10.45
N GLU A 32 17.29 4.67 -9.27
CA GLU A 32 18.67 5.01 -8.87
C GLU A 32 19.71 4.40 -9.83
N ALA A 33 19.46 3.19 -10.35
CA ALA A 33 20.28 2.54 -11.36
C ALA A 33 20.03 3.02 -12.80
N GLY A 34 19.09 3.95 -13.01
CA GLY A 34 18.69 4.46 -14.33
C GLY A 34 17.76 3.52 -15.12
N ASP A 35 17.30 2.42 -14.54
CA ASP A 35 16.31 1.52 -15.14
C ASP A 35 14.88 2.01 -14.87
N PHE A 36 14.52 3.08 -15.59
CA PHE A 36 13.23 3.73 -15.41
C PHE A 36 12.05 2.90 -15.89
N ALA A 37 12.25 2.05 -16.91
CA ALA A 37 11.18 1.17 -17.39
C ALA A 37 10.79 0.16 -16.31
N LYS A 38 11.79 -0.45 -15.65
CA LYS A 38 11.53 -1.34 -14.51
C LYS A 38 10.91 -0.58 -13.33
N ALA A 39 11.40 0.64 -13.04
CA ALA A 39 10.83 1.45 -11.97
C ALA A 39 9.34 1.74 -12.19
N ASP A 40 8.95 2.16 -13.40
CA ASP A 40 7.56 2.46 -13.74
C ASP A 40 6.68 1.18 -13.66
N SER A 41 7.16 0.03 -14.16
CA SER A 41 6.46 -1.28 -14.05
C SER A 41 6.19 -1.67 -12.59
N LEU A 42 7.20 -1.55 -11.72
CA LEU A 42 7.07 -1.91 -10.31
C LEU A 42 6.09 -0.98 -9.56
N VAL A 43 6.02 0.30 -9.93
CA VAL A 43 5.03 1.24 -9.37
C VAL A 43 3.61 0.87 -9.78
N GLU A 44 3.39 0.43 -11.01
CA GLU A 44 2.09 -0.06 -11.49
C GLU A 44 1.65 -1.33 -10.75
N GLU A 45 2.56 -2.29 -10.61
CA GLU A 45 2.31 -3.52 -9.84
C GLU A 45 1.99 -3.20 -8.36
N ALA A 46 2.76 -2.31 -7.73
CA ALA A 46 2.48 -1.85 -6.37
C ALA A 46 1.10 -1.17 -6.27
N GLY A 47 0.73 -0.39 -7.30
CA GLY A 47 -0.58 0.26 -7.39
C GLY A 47 -1.73 -0.74 -7.37
N SER A 48 -1.57 -1.90 -8.02
CA SER A 48 -2.57 -2.97 -8.04
C SER A 48 -2.73 -3.61 -6.65
N CYS A 49 -1.62 -3.94 -5.97
CA CYS A 49 -1.65 -4.45 -4.59
C CYS A 49 -2.31 -3.47 -3.62
N ILE A 50 -2.02 -2.16 -3.75
CA ILE A 50 -2.65 -1.11 -2.92
C ILE A 50 -4.16 -1.05 -3.18
N ALA A 51 -4.60 -1.19 -4.43
CA ALA A 51 -6.03 -1.13 -4.77
C ALA A 51 -6.82 -2.25 -4.07
N GLU A 52 -6.30 -3.48 -4.03
CA GLU A 52 -6.91 -4.61 -3.32
C GLU A 52 -7.03 -4.32 -1.81
N ALA A 53 -5.92 -3.91 -1.17
CA ALA A 53 -5.91 -3.58 0.25
C ALA A 53 -6.83 -2.38 0.60
N HIS A 54 -6.86 -1.37 -0.27
CA HIS A 54 -7.68 -0.18 -0.09
C HIS A 54 -9.17 -0.48 -0.26
N HIS A 55 -9.55 -1.44 -1.13
CA HIS A 55 -10.93 -1.91 -1.22
C HIS A 55 -11.37 -2.56 0.10
N ALA A 56 -10.53 -3.42 0.69
CA ALA A 56 -10.80 -4.02 2.00
C ALA A 56 -10.95 -2.96 3.11
N GLN A 57 -10.06 -1.96 3.15
CA GLN A 57 -10.15 -0.82 4.07
C GLN A 57 -11.46 -0.02 3.87
N THR A 58 -11.83 0.29 2.63
CA THR A 58 -13.04 1.07 2.30
C THR A 58 -14.30 0.33 2.74
N SER A 59 -14.36 -0.99 2.54
CA SER A 59 -15.46 -1.83 2.99
C SER A 59 -15.61 -1.79 4.52
N LEU A 60 -14.50 -1.87 5.26
CA LEU A 60 -14.50 -1.78 6.72
C LEU A 60 -15.05 -0.43 7.22
N LEU A 61 -14.56 0.67 6.65
CA LEU A 61 -15.03 2.03 7.01
C LEU A 61 -16.51 2.23 6.67
N THR A 62 -16.98 1.66 5.54
CA THR A 62 -18.39 1.74 5.14
C THR A 62 -19.29 1.01 6.15
N LYS A 63 -18.86 -0.16 6.63
CA LYS A 63 -19.58 -0.91 7.68
C LYS A 63 -19.68 -0.12 8.97
N GLU A 64 -18.56 0.45 9.44
CA GLU A 64 -18.54 1.30 10.64
C GLU A 64 -19.49 2.49 10.49
N ALA A 65 -19.42 3.20 9.35
CA ALA A 65 -20.29 4.35 9.06
C ALA A 65 -21.78 3.98 8.98
N SER A 66 -22.10 2.73 8.62
CA SER A 66 -23.48 2.21 8.60
C SER A 66 -24.02 1.85 10.00
N GLY A 67 -23.21 2.01 11.05
CA GLY A 67 -23.57 1.73 12.44
C GLY A 67 -23.24 0.32 12.92
N GLU A 68 -22.44 -0.44 12.15
CA GLU A 68 -21.96 -1.75 12.57
C GLU A 68 -20.82 -1.59 13.61
N ASP A 69 -20.95 -2.29 14.74
CA ASP A 69 -19.87 -2.35 15.73
C ASP A 69 -18.76 -3.30 15.25
N LEU A 70 -17.54 -2.78 15.15
CA LEU A 70 -16.37 -3.50 14.68
C LEU A 70 -15.46 -3.84 15.86
N ALA A 71 -15.18 -5.13 16.04
CA ALA A 71 -14.31 -5.58 17.12
C ALA A 71 -12.88 -4.99 17.01
N TYR A 72 -12.38 -4.43 18.11
CA TYR A 72 -11.00 -3.94 18.17
C TYR A 72 -9.97 -5.05 17.90
N SER A 73 -9.03 -4.76 17.00
CA SER A 73 -7.91 -5.64 16.66
C SER A 73 -6.65 -4.83 16.39
N VAL A 74 -5.57 -5.15 17.13
CA VAL A 74 -4.23 -4.58 16.93
C VAL A 74 -3.70 -4.91 15.53
N THR A 75 -3.97 -6.13 15.05
CA THR A 75 -3.56 -6.56 13.71
C THR A 75 -4.23 -5.72 12.61
N MET A 76 -5.52 -5.39 12.77
CA MET A 76 -6.20 -4.49 11.83
C MET A 76 -5.59 -3.10 11.86
N MET A 77 -5.39 -2.51 13.05
CA MET A 77 -4.75 -1.20 13.18
C MET A 77 -3.36 -1.17 12.52
N HIS A 78 -2.55 -2.22 12.74
CA HIS A 78 -1.25 -2.37 12.10
C HIS A 78 -1.34 -2.49 10.57
N GLY A 79 -2.34 -3.22 10.06
CA GLY A 79 -2.66 -3.26 8.63
C GLY A 79 -2.99 -1.88 8.06
N GLN A 80 -3.80 -1.09 8.77
CA GLN A 80 -4.12 0.28 8.39
C GLN A 80 -2.85 1.16 8.34
N ASP A 81 -1.98 1.07 9.34
CA ASP A 81 -0.69 1.79 9.36
C ASP A 81 0.19 1.41 8.16
N HIS A 82 0.30 0.11 7.87
CA HIS A 82 1.04 -0.39 6.72
C HIS A 82 0.48 0.14 5.40
N LEU A 83 -0.84 0.09 5.23
CA LEU A 83 -1.50 0.53 4.01
C LEU A 83 -1.33 2.05 3.80
N MET A 84 -1.65 2.85 4.82
CA MET A 84 -1.63 4.31 4.69
C MET A 84 -0.21 4.85 4.49
N THR A 85 0.80 4.29 5.18
CA THR A 85 2.19 4.68 4.94
C THR A 85 2.70 4.25 3.57
N THR A 86 2.19 3.13 3.03
CA THR A 86 2.53 2.65 1.68
C THR A 86 1.86 3.48 0.59
N ILE A 87 0.62 3.95 0.80
CA ILE A 87 -0.04 4.92 -0.08
C ILE A 87 0.76 6.21 -0.15
N LEU A 88 1.14 6.77 1.01
CA LEU A 88 2.00 7.96 1.05
C LEU A 88 3.32 7.73 0.31
N LEU A 89 3.96 6.57 0.48
CA LEU A 89 5.18 6.23 -0.24
C LEU A 89 4.96 6.21 -1.77
N LYS A 90 3.84 5.67 -2.25
CA LYS A 90 3.50 5.66 -3.68
C LYS A 90 3.32 7.07 -4.23
N ASP A 91 2.61 7.95 -3.51
CA ASP A 91 2.38 9.33 -3.91
C ASP A 91 3.71 10.09 -4.08
N LEU A 92 4.66 9.83 -3.18
CA LEU A 92 6.01 10.39 -3.27
C LEU A 92 6.85 9.74 -4.39
N MET A 93 6.61 8.48 -4.72
CA MET A 93 7.46 7.71 -5.64
C MET A 93 7.49 8.31 -7.04
N HIS A 94 6.37 8.83 -7.53
CA HIS A 94 6.32 9.53 -8.82
C HIS A 94 7.33 10.69 -8.88
N HIS A 95 7.37 11.51 -7.83
CA HIS A 95 8.29 12.65 -7.75
C HIS A 95 9.74 12.21 -7.60
N LEU A 96 10.02 11.18 -6.78
CA LEU A 96 11.37 10.67 -6.59
C LEU A 96 11.95 10.10 -7.88
N ILE A 97 11.18 9.30 -8.62
CA ILE A 97 11.61 8.75 -9.91
C ILE A 97 11.83 9.86 -10.94
N GLU A 98 10.93 10.84 -11.00
CA GLU A 98 11.08 12.00 -11.89
C GLU A 98 12.34 12.83 -11.58
N LEU A 99 12.69 12.99 -10.30
CA LEU A 99 13.94 13.65 -9.92
C LEU A 99 15.17 12.89 -10.40
N TYR A 100 15.17 11.55 -10.32
CA TYR A 100 16.23 10.73 -10.92
C TYR A 100 16.28 10.86 -12.45
N LYS A 101 15.13 10.81 -13.14
CA LYS A 101 15.04 10.99 -14.61
C LYS A 101 15.66 12.31 -15.07
N ARG A 102 15.43 13.41 -14.34
CA ARG A 102 16.02 14.73 -14.63
C ARG A 102 17.51 14.83 -14.32
N GLY A 103 17.99 14.04 -13.36
CA GLY A 103 19.39 14.02 -12.93
C GLY A 103 20.33 13.31 -13.91
N VAL A 104 19.79 12.46 -14.78
CA VAL A 104 20.55 11.82 -15.86
C VAL A 104 20.90 12.87 -16.92
N LYS A 105 22.20 13.13 -17.08
CA LYS A 105 22.75 13.98 -18.13
C LYS A 105 23.26 13.16 -19.30
#